data_AF-A0AAW0PGI7-F1
#
_entry.id   AF-A0AAW0PGI7-F1
#
_cell.length_a   1.000
_cell.length_b   1.000
_cell.length_c   1.000
_cell.angle_alpha   90.00
_cell.angle_beta   90.00
_cell.angle_gamma   90.00
#
_symmetry.space_group_name_H-M   'P 1'
#
loop_
_entity.id
_entity.type
_entity.pdbx_description
1 polymer ?
#
loop_
_entity_poly.entity_id
_entity_poly.type
_entity_poly.pdbx_seq_one_letter_code
_entity_poly.pdbx_strand_id
1 'polypeptide(L)'
;MGNLFGKKKRTRVTEQDKAVLQLKQQRDKLRQYQKRINLQLEKERTVAKQLLKDGKKDKALLLLKKKKYQEQLLDKTENQISNLEQMVMSIEEVERIMDETQDSIEYQRQIDEMLAGTLTQEDEDDILAELDAITQGDVELPEVPSDELPEVPAAKEEKPERERSKHKPERELLAV
;
A
#
# COMPACT_ATOMS: atom_id res chain seq x y z
N MET A 1 -4.14 -30.04 -29.87
CA MET A 1 -4.70 -28.76 -29.39
C MET A 1 -5.23 -28.98 -27.97
N GLY A 2 -4.43 -28.67 -26.95
CA GLY A 2 -4.74 -29.01 -25.56
C GLY A 2 -5.07 -27.76 -24.74
N ASN A 3 -6.25 -27.77 -24.11
CA ASN A 3 -6.61 -26.82 -23.06
C ASN A 3 -5.69 -26.99 -21.84
N LEU A 4 -4.61 -26.21 -21.76
CA LEU A 4 -3.71 -26.17 -20.58
C LEU A 4 -3.94 -24.94 -19.67
N PHE A 5 -4.86 -24.05 -20.02
CA PHE A 5 -5.15 -22.82 -19.25
C PHE A 5 -6.24 -22.98 -18.17
N GLY A 6 -6.29 -24.13 -17.49
CA GLY A 6 -7.22 -24.37 -16.39
C GLY A 6 -6.69 -23.80 -15.08
N LYS A 7 -6.94 -22.51 -14.77
CA LYS A 7 -6.61 -21.89 -13.46
C LYS A 7 -7.14 -22.76 -12.30
N LYS A 8 -6.25 -23.31 -11.47
CA LYS A 8 -6.64 -23.90 -10.17
C LYS A 8 -7.07 -22.77 -9.24
N LYS A 9 -8.37 -22.64 -8.97
CA LYS A 9 -8.88 -21.75 -7.93
C LYS A 9 -8.25 -22.10 -6.59
N ARG A 10 -7.52 -21.16 -5.98
CA ARG A 10 -7.09 -21.28 -4.58
C ARG A 10 -8.33 -21.36 -3.70
N THR A 11 -8.51 -22.47 -2.99
CA THR A 11 -9.67 -22.74 -2.13
C THR A 11 -9.34 -22.63 -0.63
N ARG A 12 -8.13 -22.19 -0.28
CA ARG A 12 -7.62 -22.21 1.09
C ARG A 12 -7.63 -20.80 1.67
N VAL A 13 -8.36 -20.62 2.76
CA VAL A 13 -8.43 -19.36 3.52
C VAL A 13 -7.04 -18.97 4.00
N THR A 14 -6.59 -17.78 3.63
CA THR A 14 -5.28 -17.22 3.97
C THR A 14 -5.28 -16.59 5.37
N GLU A 15 -4.12 -16.22 5.90
CA GLU A 15 -4.07 -15.45 7.16
C GLU A 15 -4.57 -14.01 6.94
N GLN A 16 -4.34 -13.49 5.73
CA GLN A 16 -4.83 -12.22 5.23
C GLN A 16 -6.37 -12.19 5.22
N ASP A 17 -7.03 -13.23 4.69
CA ASP A 17 -8.48 -13.39 4.73
C ASP A 17 -9.05 -13.29 6.15
N LYS A 18 -8.37 -13.93 7.12
CA LYS A 18 -8.79 -13.89 8.53
C LYS A 18 -8.62 -12.50 9.13
N ALA A 19 -7.53 -11.80 8.83
CA ALA A 19 -7.29 -10.43 9.27
C ALA A 19 -8.35 -9.47 8.70
N VAL A 20 -8.62 -9.57 7.40
CA VAL A 20 -9.68 -8.80 6.72
C VAL A 20 -11.05 -9.08 7.34
N LEU A 21 -11.36 -10.35 7.63
CA LEU A 21 -12.61 -10.73 8.30
C LEU A 21 -12.74 -10.09 9.69
N GLN A 22 -11.68 -10.11 10.49
CA GLN A 22 -11.67 -9.51 11.84
C GLN A 22 -11.91 -7.99 11.78
N LEU A 23 -11.22 -7.29 10.88
CA LEU A 23 -11.39 -5.85 10.69
C LEU A 23 -12.81 -5.51 10.24
N LYS A 24 -13.37 -6.27 9.28
CA LYS A 24 -14.77 -6.12 8.83
C LYS A 24 -15.75 -6.34 9.99
N GLN A 25 -15.54 -7.37 10.81
CA GLN A 25 -16.37 -7.62 12.01
C GLN A 25 -16.31 -6.45 13.02
N GLN A 26 -15.12 -5.89 13.28
CA GLN A 26 -14.98 -4.75 14.17
C GLN A 26 -15.70 -3.51 13.61
N ARG A 27 -15.53 -3.23 12.31
CA ARG A 27 -16.23 -2.14 11.61
C ARG A 27 -17.74 -2.29 11.71
N ASP A 28 -18.26 -3.50 11.49
CA ASP A 28 -19.71 -3.75 11.53
C ASP A 28 -20.27 -3.56 12.94
N LYS A 29 -19.53 -3.96 13.99
CA LYS A 29 -19.90 -3.66 15.39
C LYS A 29 -19.96 -2.15 15.65
N LEU A 30 -18.99 -1.38 15.16
CA LEU A 30 -19.00 0.08 15.29
C LEU A 30 -20.17 0.73 14.53
N ARG A 31 -20.46 0.28 13.30
CA ARG A 31 -21.63 0.73 12.52
C ARG A 31 -22.95 0.43 13.24
N GLN A 32 -23.07 -0.75 13.85
CA GLN A 32 -24.24 -1.08 14.67
C GLN A 32 -24.36 -0.16 15.90
N TYR A 33 -23.25 0.15 16.57
CA TYR A 33 -23.23 1.07 17.70
C TYR A 33 -23.64 2.50 17.28
N GLN A 34 -23.09 3.02 16.17
CA GLN A 34 -23.46 4.30 15.57
C GLN A 34 -24.98 4.37 15.30
N LYS A 35 -25.55 3.32 14.69
CA LYS A 35 -27.00 3.25 14.41
C LYS A 35 -27.84 3.31 15.70
N ARG A 36 -27.42 2.62 16.76
CA ARG A 36 -28.10 2.64 18.06
C ARG A 36 -28.06 4.02 18.70
N ILE A 37 -26.90 4.69 18.70
CA ILE A 37 -26.77 6.04 19.26
C ILE A 37 -27.61 7.04 18.46
N ASN A 38 -27.58 7.00 17.13
CA ASN A 38 -28.37 7.91 16.30
C ASN A 38 -29.87 7.85 16.64
N LEU A 39 -30.41 6.64 16.78
CA LEU A 39 -31.81 6.44 17.18
C LEU A 39 -32.10 6.96 18.60
N GLN A 40 -31.12 6.87 19.50
CA GLN A 40 -31.25 7.44 20.84
C GLN A 40 -31.19 8.98 20.83
N LEU A 41 -30.32 9.59 20.02
CA LEU A 41 -30.22 11.05 19.86
C LEU A 41 -31.50 11.67 19.32
N GLU A 42 -32.19 11.02 18.40
CA GLU A 42 -33.49 11.45 17.89
C GLU A 42 -34.55 11.48 19.00
N LYS A 43 -34.58 10.45 19.86
CA LYS A 43 -35.47 10.40 21.03
C LYS A 43 -35.11 11.46 22.06
N GLU A 44 -33.83 11.66 22.35
CA GLU A 44 -33.39 12.72 23.29
C GLU A 44 -33.78 14.11 22.77
N ARG A 45 -33.79 14.33 21.45
CA ARG A 45 -34.25 15.58 20.84
C ARG A 45 -35.75 15.81 21.05
N THR A 46 -36.59 14.78 20.91
CA THR A 46 -38.05 14.92 21.12
C THR A 46 -38.36 15.16 22.60
N VAL A 47 -37.70 14.44 23.50
CA VAL A 47 -37.84 14.63 24.95
C VAL A 47 -37.37 16.03 25.37
N ALA A 48 -36.24 16.52 24.84
CA ALA A 48 -35.77 17.87 25.11
C ALA A 48 -36.78 18.94 24.66
N LYS A 49 -37.40 18.78 23.47
CA LYS A 49 -38.47 19.66 23.00
C LYS A 49 -39.69 19.65 23.95
N GLN A 50 -40.08 18.48 24.44
CA GLN A 50 -41.20 18.37 25.38
C GLN A 50 -40.89 19.05 26.71
N LEU A 51 -39.69 18.84 27.27
CA LEU A 51 -39.28 19.48 28.53
C LEU A 51 -39.25 21.01 28.43
N LEU A 52 -38.92 21.56 27.26
CA LEU A 52 -39.00 23.01 27.02
C LEU A 52 -40.45 23.51 27.01
N LYS A 53 -41.39 22.76 26.43
CA LYS A 53 -42.83 23.08 26.48
C LYS A 53 -43.37 23.03 27.91
N ASP A 54 -42.91 22.06 28.70
CA ASP A 54 -43.29 21.88 30.10
C ASP A 54 -42.60 22.89 31.05
N GLY A 55 -41.80 23.83 30.54
CA GLY A 55 -41.07 24.84 31.33
C GLY A 55 -39.85 24.32 32.10
N LYS A 56 -39.49 23.04 31.97
CA LYS A 56 -38.39 22.37 32.68
C LYS A 56 -37.03 22.60 32.00
N LYS A 57 -36.59 23.85 31.98
CA LYS A 57 -35.38 24.30 31.25
C LYS A 57 -34.09 23.58 31.68
N ASP A 58 -33.87 23.36 32.97
CA ASP A 58 -32.62 22.74 33.46
C ASP A 58 -32.46 21.28 32.99
N LYS A 59 -33.56 20.53 33.00
CA LYS A 59 -33.58 19.14 32.51
C LYS A 59 -33.38 19.07 30.99
N ALA A 60 -33.97 20.01 30.25
CA ALA A 60 -33.75 20.12 28.81
C ALA A 60 -32.29 20.45 28.49
N LEU A 61 -31.68 21.37 29.23
CA LEU A 61 -30.26 21.74 29.08
C LEU A 61 -29.33 20.54 29.34
N LEU A 62 -29.60 19.75 30.37
CA LEU A 62 -28.82 18.54 30.68
C LEU A 62 -28.88 17.52 29.54
N LEU A 63 -30.07 17.27 28.99
CA LEU A 63 -30.22 16.38 27.83
C LEU A 63 -29.50 16.90 26.59
N LEU A 64 -29.55 18.20 26.32
CA LEU A 64 -28.84 18.78 25.18
C LEU A 64 -27.31 18.69 25.34
N LYS A 65 -26.79 18.85 26.56
CA LYS A 65 -25.36 18.63 26.86
C LYS A 65 -24.97 17.17 26.61
N LYS A 66 -25.78 16.22 27.10
CA LYS A 66 -25.58 14.78 26.86
C LYS A 66 -25.60 14.45 25.37
N LYS A 67 -26.58 14.99 24.63
CA LYS A 67 -26.69 14.87 23.17
C LYS A 67 -25.42 15.35 22.48
N LYS A 68 -24.90 16.53 22.85
CA LYS A 68 -23.69 17.10 22.25
C LYS A 68 -22.45 16.23 22.47
N TYR A 69 -22.30 15.67 23.68
CA TYR A 69 -21.20 14.74 23.98
C TYR A 69 -21.30 13.45 23.15
N GLN A 70 -22.51 12.91 23.01
CA GLN A 70 -22.75 11.71 22.18
C GLN A 70 -22.47 11.98 20.69
N GLU A 71 -22.79 13.16 20.16
CA GLU A 71 -22.40 13.58 18.81
C GLU A 71 -20.87 13.58 18.64
N GLN A 72 -20.12 14.16 19.58
CA GLN A 72 -18.64 14.13 19.53
C GLN A 72 -18.07 12.71 19.58
N LEU A 73 -18.73 11.78 20.28
CA LEU A 73 -18.33 10.38 20.31
C LEU A 73 -18.63 9.68 18.98
N LEU A 74 -19.74 10.03 18.31
CA LEU A 74 -20.06 9.55 16.98
C LEU A 74 -19.01 9.99 15.96
N ASP A 75 -18.59 11.27 15.99
CA ASP A 75 -17.54 11.77 15.10
C ASP A 75 -16.23 10.97 15.25
N LYS A 76 -15.83 10.68 16.49
CA LYS A 76 -14.67 9.81 16.76
C LYS A 76 -14.86 8.39 16.24
N THR A 77 -16.06 7.85 16.36
CA THR A 77 -16.41 6.51 15.88
C THR A 77 -16.39 6.45 14.35
N GLU A 78 -16.84 7.51 13.67
CA GLU A 78 -16.77 7.63 12.21
C GLU A 78 -15.33 7.63 11.72
N ASN A 79 -14.44 8.37 12.39
CA ASN A 79 -13.00 8.34 12.09
C ASN A 79 -12.40 6.94 12.28
N GLN A 80 -12.79 6.22 13.34
CA GLN A 80 -12.35 4.84 13.56
C GLN A 80 -12.85 3.88 12.48
N ILE A 81 -14.11 4.02 12.04
CA ILE A 81 -14.68 3.23 10.95
C ILE A 81 -13.91 3.50 9.65
N SER A 82 -13.63 4.76 9.35
CA SER A 82 -12.86 5.14 8.15
C SER A 82 -11.45 4.55 8.18
N ASN A 83 -10.75 4.60 9.32
CA ASN A 83 -9.43 4.00 9.46
C ASN A 83 -9.48 2.46 9.28
N LEU A 84 -10.50 1.79 9.83
CA LEU A 84 -10.69 0.34 9.63
C LEU A 84 -10.93 0.00 8.15
N GLU A 85 -11.70 0.83 7.45
CA GLU A 85 -11.96 0.64 6.01
C GLU A 85 -10.68 0.81 5.19
N GLN A 86 -9.86 1.82 5.49
CA GLN A 86 -8.56 2.01 4.84
C GLN A 86 -7.60 0.84 5.08
N MET A 87 -7.55 0.30 6.31
CA MET A 87 -6.71 -0.87 6.62
C MET A 87 -7.19 -2.14 5.91
N VAL A 88 -8.51 -2.32 5.74
CA VAL A 88 -9.04 -3.43 4.95
C VAL A 88 -8.61 -3.30 3.49
N MET A 89 -8.75 -2.10 2.91
CA MET A 89 -8.36 -1.84 1.52
C MET A 89 -6.86 -2.07 1.29
N SER A 90 -6.00 -1.63 2.20
CA SER A 90 -4.55 -1.80 2.03
C SER A 90 -4.12 -3.27 2.07
N ILE A 91 -4.73 -4.09 2.93
CA ILE A 91 -4.43 -5.53 2.99
C ILE A 91 -4.89 -6.23 1.70
N GLU A 92 -6.10 -5.90 1.23
CA GLU A 92 -6.65 -6.45 -0.02
C GLU A 92 -5.82 -6.03 -1.25
N GLU A 93 -5.25 -4.82 -1.24
CA GLU A 93 -4.35 -4.33 -2.30
C GLU A 93 -3.01 -5.08 -2.32
N VAL A 94 -2.39 -5.27 -1.15
CA VAL A 94 -1.15 -6.06 -1.03
C VAL A 94 -1.37 -7.49 -1.49
N GLU A 95 -2.48 -8.13 -1.11
CA GLU A 95 -2.81 -9.49 -1.56
C GLU A 95 -2.94 -9.57 -3.09
N ARG A 96 -3.59 -8.60 -3.72
CA ARG A 96 -3.68 -8.52 -5.19
C ARG A 96 -2.32 -8.41 -5.86
N ILE A 97 -1.45 -7.52 -5.36
CA ILE A 97 -0.09 -7.37 -5.91
C ILE A 97 0.71 -8.67 -5.72
N MET A 98 0.57 -9.36 -4.59
CA MET A 98 1.23 -10.64 -4.36
C MET A 98 0.75 -11.73 -5.32
N ASP A 99 -0.56 -11.77 -5.62
CA ASP A 99 -1.11 -12.70 -6.61
C ASP A 99 -0.65 -12.34 -8.03
N GLU A 100 -0.66 -11.06 -8.43
CA GLU A 100 -0.17 -10.59 -9.73
C GLU A 100 1.33 -10.88 -9.91
N THR A 101 2.14 -10.63 -8.87
CA THR A 101 3.58 -10.93 -8.89
C THR A 101 3.84 -12.42 -8.93
N GLN A 102 3.04 -13.23 -8.25
CA GLN A 102 3.16 -14.68 -8.35
C GLN A 102 2.81 -15.19 -9.75
N ASP A 103 1.72 -14.73 -10.35
CA ASP A 103 1.36 -15.07 -11.73
C ASP A 103 2.50 -14.67 -12.70
N SER A 104 3.13 -13.51 -12.48
CA SER A 104 4.28 -13.06 -13.27
C SER A 104 5.51 -13.95 -13.08
N ILE A 105 5.80 -14.38 -11.85
CA ILE A 105 6.89 -15.30 -11.54
C ILE A 105 6.63 -16.67 -12.18
N GLU A 106 5.39 -17.16 -12.16
CA GLU A 106 5.02 -18.42 -12.81
C GLU A 106 5.18 -18.34 -14.33
N TYR A 107 4.78 -17.22 -14.95
CA TYR A 107 5.00 -16.98 -16.37
C TYR A 107 6.49 -16.94 -16.73
N GLN A 108 7.30 -16.24 -15.93
CA GLN A 108 8.75 -16.20 -16.13
C GLN A 108 9.37 -17.59 -16.00
N ARG A 109 8.98 -18.38 -15.01
CA ARG A 109 9.45 -19.78 -14.86
C ARG A 109 9.11 -20.65 -16.05
N GLN A 110 7.94 -20.47 -16.66
CA GLN A 110 7.56 -21.19 -17.87
C GLN A 110 8.43 -20.78 -19.06
N ILE A 111 8.75 -19.48 -19.19
CA ILE A 111 9.73 -19.00 -20.18
C ILE A 111 11.09 -19.65 -19.93
N ASP A 112 11.57 -19.61 -18.68
CA ASP A 112 12.87 -20.19 -18.30
C ASP A 112 12.91 -21.71 -18.59
N GLU A 113 11.83 -22.44 -18.34
CA GLU A 113 11.71 -23.87 -18.64
C GLU A 113 11.68 -24.15 -20.14
N MET A 114 11.00 -23.30 -20.93
CA MET A 114 11.01 -23.39 -22.39
C MET A 114 12.39 -23.08 -22.98
N LEU A 115 13.08 -22.05 -22.46
CA LEU A 115 14.42 -21.67 -22.89
C LEU A 115 15.47 -22.72 -22.52
N ALA A 116 15.32 -23.39 -21.37
CA ALA A 116 16.26 -24.41 -20.91
C ALA A 116 16.16 -25.74 -21.68
N GLY A 117 15.08 -25.97 -22.45
CA GLY A 117 14.77 -27.28 -23.02
C GLY A 117 14.99 -27.47 -24.53
N THR A 118 15.27 -26.41 -25.31
CA THR A 118 15.11 -26.50 -26.79
C THR A 118 16.07 -25.70 -27.66
N LEU A 119 17.14 -25.07 -27.15
CA LEU A 119 18.12 -24.44 -28.05
C LEU A 119 18.98 -25.51 -28.74
N THR A 120 19.00 -25.49 -30.07
CA THR A 120 19.94 -26.29 -30.85
C THR A 120 21.25 -25.54 -31.05
N GLN A 121 22.33 -26.22 -31.46
CA GLN A 121 23.61 -25.56 -31.74
C GLN A 121 23.51 -24.50 -32.85
N GLU A 122 22.61 -24.71 -33.83
CA GLU A 122 22.36 -23.74 -34.89
C GLU A 122 21.67 -22.48 -34.34
N ASP A 123 20.71 -22.64 -33.41
CA ASP A 123 20.08 -21.51 -32.71
C ASP A 123 21.09 -20.76 -31.82
N GLU A 124 22.04 -21.46 -31.19
CA GLU A 124 23.11 -20.84 -30.40
C GLU A 124 24.05 -20.00 -31.26
N ASP A 125 24.43 -20.49 -32.45
CA ASP A 125 25.28 -19.78 -33.41
C ASP A 125 24.57 -18.55 -33.99
N ASP A 126 23.26 -18.66 -34.32
CA ASP A 126 22.44 -17.54 -34.78
C ASP A 126 22.30 -16.44 -33.72
N ILE A 127 22.11 -16.83 -32.45
CA ILE A 127 22.06 -15.88 -31.31
C ILE A 127 23.42 -15.18 -31.13
N LEU A 128 24.54 -15.91 -31.28
CA LEU A 128 25.87 -15.31 -31.22
C LEU A 128 26.09 -14.31 -32.36
N ALA A 129 25.64 -14.62 -33.57
CA ALA A 129 25.69 -13.70 -34.70
C ALA A 129 24.82 -12.45 -34.47
N GLU A 130 23.63 -12.60 -33.86
CA GLU A 130 22.78 -11.46 -33.47
C GLU A 130 23.45 -10.60 -32.39
N LEU A 131 24.08 -11.21 -31.38
CA LEU A 131 24.85 -10.50 -30.35
C LEU A 131 26.04 -9.74 -30.96
N ASP A 132 26.77 -10.37 -31.88
CA ASP A 132 27.86 -9.74 -32.62
C ASP A 132 27.35 -8.57 -33.47
N ALA A 133 26.20 -8.71 -34.13
CA ALA A 133 25.58 -7.61 -34.87
C ALA A 133 25.14 -6.43 -33.97
N ILE A 134 24.61 -6.71 -32.77
CA ILE A 134 24.27 -5.68 -31.78
C ILE A 134 25.52 -4.97 -31.26
N THR A 135 26.63 -5.70 -31.07
CA THR A 135 27.89 -5.13 -30.59
C THR A 135 28.71 -4.45 -31.69
N GLN A 136 28.48 -4.79 -32.96
CA GLN A 136 29.16 -4.23 -34.14
C GLN A 136 28.36 -3.15 -34.87
N GLY A 137 27.06 -3.01 -34.62
CA GLY A 137 26.23 -2.00 -35.26
C GLY A 137 26.38 -0.62 -34.60
N ASP A 138 26.93 0.32 -35.37
CA ASP A 138 26.81 1.78 -35.23
C ASP A 138 25.80 2.25 -34.17
N VAL A 139 26.26 2.44 -32.93
CA VAL A 139 25.67 3.49 -32.09
C VAL A 139 26.25 4.77 -32.66
N GLU A 140 25.50 5.49 -33.51
CA GLU A 140 25.72 6.91 -33.74
C GLU A 140 25.52 7.62 -32.38
N LEU A 141 26.58 7.60 -31.56
CA LEU A 141 26.72 8.47 -30.43
C LEU A 141 26.64 9.89 -30.99
N PRO A 142 25.66 10.72 -30.58
CA PRO A 142 25.62 12.09 -31.06
C PRO A 142 26.96 12.76 -30.76
N GLU A 143 27.57 13.35 -31.79
CA GLU A 143 28.88 13.98 -31.65
C GLU A 143 28.86 15.00 -30.52
N VAL A 144 29.81 14.88 -29.60
CA VAL A 144 30.01 15.87 -28.55
C VAL A 144 30.28 17.21 -29.24
N PRO A 145 29.48 18.27 -29.00
CA PRO A 145 29.73 19.57 -29.59
C PRO A 145 31.17 20.00 -29.29
N SER A 146 31.95 20.15 -30.35
CA SER A 146 33.38 20.47 -30.28
C SER A 146 33.64 21.98 -30.23
N ASP A 147 32.65 22.78 -29.83
CA ASP A 147 32.84 24.21 -29.64
C ASP A 147 33.87 24.41 -28.53
N GLU A 148 34.99 25.04 -28.88
CA GLU A 148 36.05 25.39 -27.93
C GLU A 148 35.45 26.19 -26.78
N LEU A 149 35.43 25.57 -25.61
CA LEU A 149 34.96 26.22 -24.39
C LEU A 149 35.86 27.44 -24.12
N PRO A 150 35.29 28.63 -23.90
CA PRO A 150 36.09 29.82 -23.62
C PRO A 150 36.96 29.60 -22.39
N GLU A 151 38.26 29.92 -22.48
CA GLU A 151 39.18 29.80 -21.35
C GLU A 151 38.70 30.67 -20.18
N VAL A 152 38.19 30.02 -19.14
CA VAL A 152 37.79 30.68 -17.91
C VAL A 152 39.06 30.89 -17.06
N PRO A 153 39.38 32.13 -16.62
CA PRO A 153 40.59 32.40 -15.88
C PRO A 153 40.60 31.60 -14.56
N ALA A 154 41.73 30.92 -14.31
CA ALA A 154 41.92 29.98 -13.21
C ALA A 154 41.42 30.52 -11.85
N ALA A 155 40.31 29.96 -11.37
CA ALA A 155 39.77 30.19 -10.04
C ALA A 155 39.87 28.90 -9.20
N LYS A 156 40.53 29.05 -8.05
CA LYS A 156 40.97 28.06 -7.05
C LYS A 156 40.02 26.88 -6.79
N GLU A 157 40.61 25.68 -6.73
CA GLU A 157 39.98 24.44 -6.26
C GLU A 157 39.56 24.53 -4.78
N GLU A 158 38.27 24.30 -4.48
CA GLU A 158 37.80 23.86 -3.16
C GLU A 158 37.22 22.45 -3.31
N LYS A 159 37.77 21.48 -2.56
CA LYS A 159 37.30 20.09 -2.50
C LYS A 159 36.16 19.97 -1.49
N PRO A 160 35.02 19.30 -1.80
CA PRO A 160 33.99 19.08 -0.80
C PRO A 160 34.30 17.82 0.04
N GLU A 161 34.08 17.96 1.34
CA GLU A 161 34.28 16.98 2.41
C GLU A 161 33.15 15.94 2.40
N ARG A 162 33.50 14.64 2.42
CA ARG A 162 32.52 13.54 2.49
C ARG A 162 32.27 13.16 3.95
N GLU A 163 31.13 13.56 4.51
CA GLU A 163 30.62 13.00 5.76
C GLU A 163 30.11 11.56 5.53
N ARG A 164 30.74 10.59 6.20
CA ARG A 164 30.21 9.22 6.37
C ARG A 164 29.66 9.10 7.78
N SER A 165 28.34 9.08 7.93
CA SER A 165 27.68 8.76 9.19
C SER A 165 27.88 7.26 9.52
N LYS A 166 28.52 6.98 10.65
CA LYS A 166 28.66 5.63 11.21
C LYS A 166 27.48 5.37 12.13
N HIS A 167 26.58 4.46 11.77
CA HIS A 167 25.65 3.87 12.73
C HIS A 167 26.19 2.51 13.18
N LYS A 168 26.60 2.40 14.45
CA LYS A 168 27.01 1.15 15.09
C LYS A 168 25.77 0.44 15.66
N PRO A 169 25.66 -0.89 15.56
CA PRO A 169 24.75 -1.65 16.41
C PRO A 169 25.47 -2.04 17.71
N GLU A 170 24.94 -1.65 18.87
CA GLU A 170 25.36 -2.22 20.15
C GLU A 170 24.73 -3.60 20.32
N ARG A 171 25.58 -4.64 20.40
CA ARG A 171 25.19 -5.96 20.91
C ARG A 171 25.52 -6.01 22.40
N GLU A 172 24.48 -6.19 23.20
CA GLU A 172 24.55 -6.64 24.58
C GLU A 172 25.39 -7.92 24.67
N LEU A 173 26.36 -7.95 25.59
CA LEU A 173 26.92 -9.19 26.11
C LEU A 173 26.90 -9.17 27.64
N LEU A 174 26.31 -10.24 28.15
CA LEU A 174 26.23 -10.67 29.53
C LEU A 174 27.62 -10.99 30.12
N ALA A 175 27.69 -10.76 31.44
CA ALA A 175 28.44 -11.47 32.49
C ALA A 175 30.00 -11.41 32.47
N VAL A 176 30.60 -10.97 33.59
CA VAL A 176 30.97 -11.77 34.79
C VAL A 176 31.08 -10.83 35.98
#